data_AF-A0AAU3UPS5-F1
#
_entry.id   AF-A0AAU3UPS5-F1
#
_cell.length_a   1.000
_cell.length_b   1.000
_cell.length_c   1.000
_cell.angle_alpha   90.00
_cell.angle_beta   90.00
_cell.angle_gamma   90.00
#
_symmetry.space_group_name_H-M   'P 1'
#
loop_
_entity.id
_entity.type
_entity.pdbx_description
1 polymer ?
#
loop_
_entity_poly.entity_id
_entity_poly.type
_entity_poly.pdbx_seq_one_letter_code
_entity_poly.pdbx_strand_id
1 'polypeptide(L)'
;MSAGQDGSTMIEGRVVHQVNNALKITFSSGPGDPLAVGVQGAGNGLGAKAAILFGFKNGGTGKHRITYADGTVVWVESKDSAPTVLSRGDGTAIGTIRRADTSTAVGSTAGTLFHFVPDPDEARTPELFHLLILDRMGQEAGRLDVVRTAGGWTLGRIANELYDQYIWWDRAGQPLPVPILGTRMLIRHPLDPVERDVLLGACVDITLGLRPYTQAMR
;
A
#
# COMPACT_ATOMS: atom_id res chain seq x y z
N MET A 1 8.39 -10.03 -25.46
CA MET A 1 9.17 -9.13 -24.59
C MET A 1 8.90 -7.72 -25.05
N SER A 2 8.05 -6.97 -24.34
CA SER A 2 7.85 -5.54 -24.59
C SER A 2 8.62 -4.80 -23.52
N ALA A 3 9.65 -4.08 -23.94
CA ALA A 3 10.36 -3.15 -23.08
C ALA A 3 9.38 -2.03 -22.69
N GLY A 4 9.14 -1.85 -21.39
CA GLY A 4 8.48 -0.65 -20.89
C GLY A 4 9.36 0.55 -21.21
N GLN A 5 8.97 1.33 -22.21
CA GLN A 5 9.56 2.63 -22.49
C GLN A 5 9.13 3.57 -21.35
N ASP A 6 10.10 3.88 -20.47
CA ASP A 6 10.26 5.12 -19.67
C ASP A 6 10.80 4.94 -18.24
N GLY A 7 11.16 3.71 -17.82
CA GLY A 7 11.83 3.51 -16.53
C GLY A 7 10.99 3.88 -15.30
N SER A 8 9.69 4.16 -15.47
CA SER A 8 8.73 4.35 -14.39
C SER A 8 8.16 3.00 -13.93
N THR A 9 7.72 2.93 -12.67
CA THR A 9 7.12 1.74 -12.06
C THR A 9 5.70 2.04 -11.63
N MET A 10 4.72 1.31 -12.17
CA MET A 10 3.32 1.35 -11.71
C MET A 10 3.00 0.07 -10.94
N ILE A 11 2.35 0.21 -9.77
CA ILE A 11 1.86 -0.92 -8.97
C ILE A 11 0.43 -0.60 -8.52
N GLU A 12 -0.51 -1.49 -8.85
CA GLU A 12 -1.85 -1.47 -8.30
C GLU A 12 -2.01 -2.49 -7.18
N GLY A 13 -2.63 -2.09 -6.07
CA GLY A 13 -3.01 -2.95 -4.96
C GLY A 13 -4.53 -2.98 -4.79
N ARG A 14 -5.17 -4.16 -4.90
CA ARG A 14 -6.64 -4.31 -4.74
C ARG A 14 -6.98 -5.06 -3.47
N VAL A 15 -7.85 -4.47 -2.63
CA VAL A 15 -8.30 -5.06 -1.37
C VAL A 15 -9.56 -5.89 -1.59
N VAL A 16 -9.56 -7.09 -1.01
CA VAL A 16 -10.71 -8.01 -0.96
C VAL A 16 -10.82 -8.62 0.43
N HIS A 17 -12.03 -9.04 0.82
CA HIS A 17 -12.20 -9.88 2.01
C HIS A 17 -11.82 -11.34 1.71
N GLN A 18 -11.20 -11.98 2.69
CA GLN A 18 -11.06 -13.43 2.74
C GLN A 18 -12.29 -14.07 3.42
N VAL A 19 -12.45 -15.38 3.21
CA VAL A 19 -13.53 -16.21 3.78
C VAL A 19 -13.58 -16.14 5.32
N ASN A 20 -12.47 -15.81 5.99
CA ASN A 20 -12.36 -15.66 7.44
C ASN A 20 -12.50 -14.20 7.93
N ASN A 21 -13.04 -13.31 7.10
CA ASN A 21 -13.16 -11.86 7.33
C ASN A 21 -11.84 -11.08 7.42
N ALA A 22 -10.67 -11.71 7.22
CA ALA A 22 -9.41 -10.96 7.11
C ALA A 22 -9.34 -10.21 5.78
N LEU A 23 -8.75 -9.02 5.77
CA LEU A 23 -8.49 -8.29 4.54
C LEU A 23 -7.26 -8.87 3.82
N LYS A 24 -7.33 -8.91 2.49
CA LYS A 24 -6.23 -9.26 1.59
C LYS A 24 -6.06 -8.16 0.57
N ILE A 25 -4.83 -7.72 0.35
CA ILE A 25 -4.47 -6.88 -0.79
C ILE A 25 -3.65 -7.69 -1.79
N THR A 26 -3.97 -7.60 -3.07
CA THR A 26 -3.20 -8.21 -4.15
C THR A 26 -2.54 -7.12 -4.98
N PHE A 27 -1.22 -7.20 -5.10
CA PHE A 27 -0.40 -6.26 -5.84
C PHE A 27 -0.04 -6.80 -7.22
N SER A 28 -0.07 -5.92 -8.22
CA SER A 28 0.28 -6.23 -9.60
C SER A 28 1.00 -5.04 -10.24
N SER A 29 2.07 -5.33 -10.98
CA SER A 29 2.86 -4.34 -11.75
C SER A 29 2.37 -4.18 -13.19
N GLY A 30 1.33 -4.92 -13.58
CA GLY A 30 0.76 -4.90 -14.92
C GLY A 30 -0.10 -6.14 -15.18
N PRO A 31 -0.76 -6.21 -16.34
CA PRO A 31 -1.69 -7.30 -16.67
C PRO A 31 -0.98 -8.65 -16.65
N GLY A 32 -1.50 -9.59 -15.87
CA GLY A 32 -0.91 -10.92 -15.75
C GLY A 32 0.44 -10.95 -15.03
N ASP A 33 0.86 -9.84 -14.40
CA ASP A 33 2.10 -9.73 -13.65
C ASP A 33 1.79 -9.60 -12.14
N PRO A 34 1.50 -10.72 -11.45
CA PRO A 34 1.27 -10.72 -10.01
C PRO A 34 2.58 -10.45 -9.29
N LEU A 35 2.59 -9.43 -8.45
CA LEU A 35 3.79 -9.01 -7.73
C LEU A 35 3.84 -9.61 -6.32
N ALA A 36 2.79 -9.39 -5.53
CA ALA A 36 2.73 -9.80 -4.13
C ALA A 36 1.31 -9.85 -3.59
N VAL A 37 1.14 -10.50 -2.44
CA VAL A 37 -0.12 -10.57 -1.70
C VAL A 37 0.13 -10.17 -0.24
N GLY A 38 -0.58 -9.14 0.21
CA GLY A 38 -0.67 -8.74 1.62
C GLY A 38 -1.87 -9.40 2.30
N VAL A 39 -1.67 -10.01 3.46
CA VAL A 39 -2.73 -10.64 4.27
C VAL A 39 -2.74 -10.05 5.67
N GLN A 40 -3.92 -9.60 6.09
CA GLN A 40 -4.11 -8.98 7.38
C GLN A 40 -3.99 -10.00 8.52
N GLY A 41 -3.26 -9.64 9.58
CA GLY A 41 -3.19 -10.44 10.81
C GLY A 41 -2.58 -11.83 10.66
N ALA A 42 -1.94 -12.13 9.52
CA ALA A 42 -1.30 -13.42 9.28
C ALA A 42 -0.19 -13.73 10.29
N GLY A 43 0.42 -12.70 10.89
CA GLY A 43 1.41 -12.84 11.96
C GLY A 43 0.87 -12.64 13.37
N ASN A 44 -0.43 -12.36 13.52
CA ASN A 44 -1.06 -12.27 14.83
C ASN A 44 -1.24 -13.70 15.36
N GLY A 45 -0.57 -14.03 16.47
CA GLY A 45 -0.57 -15.37 17.06
C GLY A 45 -1.97 -15.92 17.37
N LEU A 46 -2.06 -17.19 17.79
CA LEU A 46 -3.32 -17.91 18.04
C LEU A 46 -4.30 -17.15 18.97
N GLY A 47 -3.80 -16.41 19.96
CA GLY A 47 -4.63 -15.62 20.88
C GLY A 47 -5.40 -14.46 20.22
N ALA A 48 -4.83 -13.82 19.19
CA ALA A 48 -5.54 -12.77 18.46
C ALA A 48 -6.66 -13.35 17.59
N LYS A 49 -6.45 -14.54 17.01
CA LYS A 49 -7.49 -15.29 16.28
C LYS A 49 -8.65 -15.71 17.18
N ALA A 50 -8.37 -16.00 18.45
CA ALA A 50 -9.41 -16.27 19.44
C ALA A 50 -10.22 -15.01 19.80
N ALA A 51 -9.58 -13.85 19.97
CA ALA A 51 -10.29 -12.58 20.23
C ALA A 51 -11.26 -12.20 19.11
N ILE A 52 -10.90 -12.47 17.85
CA ILE A 52 -11.78 -12.30 16.68
C ILE A 52 -13.05 -13.15 16.79
N LEU A 53 -12.94 -14.39 17.30
CA LEU A 53 -14.07 -15.29 17.52
C LEU A 53 -15.05 -14.75 18.60
N PHE A 54 -14.58 -13.89 19.50
CA PHE A 54 -15.38 -13.24 20.54
C PHE A 54 -15.92 -11.85 20.15
N GLY A 55 -15.91 -11.51 18.85
CA GLY A 55 -16.55 -10.29 18.34
C GLY A 55 -15.67 -9.04 18.33
N PHE A 56 -14.38 -9.14 18.64
CA PHE A 56 -13.43 -8.04 18.43
C PHE A 56 -13.15 -7.86 16.93
N LYS A 57 -13.14 -6.60 16.48
CA LYS A 57 -13.03 -6.26 15.05
C LYS A 57 -11.75 -6.82 14.42
N ASN A 58 -11.93 -7.45 13.26
CA ASN A 58 -10.89 -7.99 12.37
C ASN A 58 -10.14 -6.89 11.58
N GLY A 59 -10.13 -5.64 12.04
CA GLY A 59 -9.72 -4.47 11.25
C GLY A 59 -8.64 -3.65 11.95
N GLY A 60 -7.62 -3.20 11.23
CA GLY A 60 -6.64 -2.25 11.75
C GLY A 60 -5.31 -2.86 12.17
N THR A 61 -4.68 -2.26 13.18
CA THR A 61 -3.29 -2.54 13.58
C THR A 61 -3.01 -4.00 13.95
N GLY A 62 -1.76 -4.41 13.77
CA GLY A 62 -1.32 -5.80 13.94
C GLY A 62 -0.13 -6.13 13.05
N LYS A 63 0.17 -7.43 12.94
CA LYS A 63 1.25 -7.98 12.13
C LYS A 63 0.69 -8.59 10.85
N HIS A 64 0.84 -7.87 9.75
CA HIS A 64 0.42 -8.26 8.41
C HIS A 64 1.59 -8.89 7.65
N ARG A 65 1.29 -9.74 6.67
CA ARG A 65 2.30 -10.45 5.87
C ARG A 65 2.15 -10.08 4.41
N ILE A 66 3.23 -9.66 3.77
CA ILE A 66 3.39 -9.60 2.33
C ILE A 66 4.12 -10.87 1.90
N THR A 67 3.59 -11.56 0.88
CA THR A 67 4.26 -12.68 0.22
C THR A 67 4.39 -12.34 -1.26
N TYR A 68 5.62 -12.27 -1.75
CA TYR A 68 5.92 -12.02 -3.15
C TYR A 68 5.68 -13.26 -4.01
N ALA A 69 5.62 -13.09 -5.33
CA ALA A 69 5.47 -14.19 -6.28
C ALA A 69 6.61 -15.22 -6.20
N ASP A 70 7.82 -14.80 -5.84
CA ASP A 70 8.99 -15.67 -5.61
C ASP A 70 8.96 -16.38 -4.24
N GLY A 71 7.92 -16.17 -3.45
CA GLY A 71 7.75 -16.73 -2.11
C GLY A 71 8.46 -15.97 -0.99
N THR A 72 9.22 -14.92 -1.30
CA THR A 72 9.84 -14.07 -0.27
C THR A 72 8.79 -13.36 0.57
N VAL A 73 9.13 -13.08 1.83
CA VAL A 73 8.19 -12.59 2.83
C VAL A 73 8.69 -11.28 3.44
N VAL A 74 7.76 -10.35 3.58
CA VAL A 74 7.92 -9.14 4.38
C VAL A 74 6.81 -9.06 5.43
N TRP A 75 7.19 -8.77 6.66
CA TRP A 75 6.27 -8.49 7.75
C TRP A 75 6.06 -6.99 7.88
N VAL A 76 4.80 -6.60 8.08
CA VAL A 76 4.38 -5.22 8.35
C VAL A 76 3.75 -5.18 9.73
N GLU A 77 4.47 -4.65 10.71
CA GLU A 77 3.97 -4.47 12.07
C GLU A 77 3.39 -3.06 12.24
N SER A 78 2.07 -2.96 12.10
CA SER A 78 1.31 -1.74 12.32
C SER A 78 0.89 -1.62 13.79
N LYS A 79 1.16 -0.48 14.44
CA LYS A 79 0.90 -0.25 15.88
C LYS A 79 0.30 1.12 16.13
N ASP A 80 -0.79 1.21 16.91
CA ASP A 80 -1.62 2.44 17.06
C ASP A 80 -0.82 3.72 17.29
N SER A 81 0.06 3.75 18.28
CA SER A 81 0.82 4.97 18.64
C SER A 81 2.32 4.87 18.39
N ALA A 82 2.77 3.90 17.58
CA ALA A 82 4.19 3.69 17.29
C ALA A 82 4.47 3.69 15.77
N PRO A 83 5.72 3.83 15.32
CA PRO A 83 6.07 3.65 13.91
C PRO A 83 5.66 2.25 13.41
N THR A 84 5.35 2.16 12.12
CA THR A 84 5.21 0.87 11.44
C THR A 84 6.59 0.28 11.22
N VAL A 85 6.78 -0.99 11.53
CA VAL A 85 8.07 -1.68 11.40
C VAL A 85 8.00 -2.70 10.28
N LEU A 86 9.01 -2.71 9.42
CA LEU A 86 9.15 -3.62 8.30
C LEU A 86 10.34 -4.55 8.51
N SER A 87 10.11 -5.85 8.37
CA SER A 87 11.17 -6.86 8.46
C SER A 87 10.99 -7.97 7.44
N ARG A 88 12.09 -8.63 7.08
CA ARG A 88 12.12 -9.82 6.24
C ARG A 88 11.50 -11.01 6.98
N GLY A 89 11.19 -12.08 6.25
CA GLY A 89 10.69 -13.33 6.82
C GLY A 89 11.57 -13.94 7.91
N ASP A 90 12.88 -13.73 7.84
CA ASP A 90 13.88 -14.17 8.84
C ASP A 90 14.05 -13.20 10.02
N GLY A 91 13.32 -12.08 10.04
CA GLY A 91 13.41 -11.04 11.06
C GLY A 91 14.39 -9.91 10.76
N THR A 92 15.16 -9.98 9.68
CA THR A 92 16.09 -8.90 9.29
C THR A 92 15.33 -7.58 9.08
N ALA A 93 15.81 -6.51 9.72
CA ALA A 93 15.15 -5.21 9.65
C ALA A 93 15.28 -4.57 8.25
N ILE A 94 14.16 -4.13 7.68
CA ILE A 94 14.11 -3.41 6.40
C ILE A 94 14.05 -1.91 6.66
N GLY A 95 13.19 -1.49 7.58
CA GLY A 95 12.97 -0.07 7.85
C GLY A 95 11.78 0.18 8.76
N THR A 96 11.51 1.47 8.97
CA THR A 96 10.38 1.95 9.76
C THR A 96 9.67 3.08 9.04
N ILE A 97 8.36 3.18 9.22
CA ILE A 97 7.57 4.31 8.74
C ILE A 97 7.09 5.08 9.96
N ARG A 98 7.65 6.27 10.13
CA ARG A 98 7.32 7.21 11.21
C ARG A 98 6.15 8.06 10.76
N ARG A 99 5.20 8.28 11.66
CA ARG A 99 3.98 9.05 11.37
C ARG A 99 3.89 10.27 12.26
N ALA A 100 3.58 11.40 11.65
CA ALA A 100 3.28 12.67 12.30
C ALA A 100 2.15 13.35 11.50
N ASP A 101 2.30 14.63 11.15
CA ASP A 101 1.40 15.33 10.22
C ASP A 101 1.54 14.80 8.79
N THR A 102 2.76 14.39 8.44
CA THR A 102 3.15 13.61 7.27
C THR A 102 3.88 12.35 7.73
N SER A 103 4.08 11.39 6.83
CA SER A 103 4.79 10.15 7.14
C SER A 103 6.14 10.10 6.47
N THR A 104 7.12 9.50 7.13
CA THR A 104 8.48 9.34 6.60
C THR A 104 8.91 7.88 6.72
N ALA A 105 9.30 7.30 5.60
CA ALA A 105 9.94 5.99 5.56
C ALA A 105 11.46 6.12 5.71
N VAL A 106 12.01 5.32 6.61
CA VAL A 106 13.44 5.26 6.92
C VAL A 106 13.90 3.81 6.76
N GLY A 107 14.86 3.57 5.86
CA GLY A 107 15.50 2.28 5.70
C GLY A 107 16.40 1.95 6.90
N SER A 108 16.59 0.66 7.19
CA SER A 108 17.42 0.20 8.32
C SER A 108 18.90 0.59 8.17
N THR A 109 19.38 0.72 6.94
CA THR A 109 20.78 1.07 6.61
C THR A 109 20.94 2.32 5.74
N ALA A 110 19.87 2.80 5.10
CA ALA A 110 19.93 3.83 4.06
C ALA A 110 19.50 5.25 4.52
N GLY A 111 19.08 5.40 5.78
CA GLY A 111 18.48 6.65 6.25
C GLY A 111 17.09 6.87 5.66
N THR A 112 16.68 8.13 5.48
CA THR A 112 15.38 8.46 4.88
C THR A 112 15.32 7.96 3.44
N LEU A 113 14.23 7.27 3.10
CA LEU A 113 13.93 6.81 1.74
C LEU A 113 12.89 7.72 1.09
N PHE A 114 11.73 7.85 1.74
CA PHE A 114 10.59 8.57 1.19
C PHE A 114 9.87 9.42 2.24
N HIS A 115 9.26 10.50 1.78
CA HIS A 115 8.23 11.23 2.52
C HIS A 115 6.88 11.06 1.81
N PHE A 116 5.82 10.88 2.60
CA PHE A 116 4.44 10.84 2.13
C PHE A 116 3.74 12.11 2.58
N VAL A 117 3.36 12.95 1.63
CA VAL A 117 2.70 14.23 1.90
C VAL A 117 1.38 14.31 1.13
N PRO A 118 0.39 15.11 1.58
CA PRO A 118 -0.79 15.38 0.78
C PRO A 118 -0.36 16.04 -0.55
N ASP A 119 -1.01 15.67 -1.64
CA ASP A 119 -0.91 16.47 -2.88
C ASP A 119 -1.58 17.83 -2.63
N PRO A 120 -0.85 18.96 -2.72
CA PRO A 120 -1.41 20.28 -2.45
C PRO A 120 -2.34 20.76 -3.57
N ASP A 121 -2.20 20.22 -4.78
CA ASP A 121 -2.90 20.69 -5.98
C ASP A 121 -4.20 19.90 -6.23
N GLU A 122 -4.35 18.74 -5.59
CA GLU A 122 -5.52 17.89 -5.76
C GLU A 122 -6.61 18.14 -4.70
N ALA A 123 -7.84 18.29 -5.17
CA ALA A 123 -8.99 18.41 -4.30
C ALA A 123 -9.19 17.12 -3.49
N ARG A 124 -9.46 17.27 -2.19
CA ARG A 124 -9.87 16.14 -1.36
C ARG A 124 -11.24 15.65 -1.82
N THR A 125 -11.31 14.41 -2.28
CA THR A 125 -12.58 13.78 -2.65
C THR A 125 -12.94 12.68 -1.65
N PRO A 126 -14.23 12.32 -1.52
CA PRO A 126 -14.62 11.11 -0.80
C PRO A 126 -14.07 9.83 -1.45
N GLU A 127 -13.75 9.90 -2.74
CA GLU A 127 -13.47 8.75 -3.59
C GLU A 127 -12.06 8.20 -3.43
N LEU A 128 -11.08 9.09 -3.22
CA LEU A 128 -9.69 8.71 -3.01
C LEU A 128 -8.88 9.84 -2.33
N PHE A 129 -7.78 9.48 -1.68
CA PHE A 129 -6.77 10.43 -1.21
C PHE A 129 -5.55 10.42 -2.13
N HIS A 130 -5.09 11.59 -2.55
CA HIS A 130 -3.87 11.76 -3.32
C HIS A 130 -2.69 12.09 -2.40
N LEU A 131 -1.65 11.27 -2.47
CA LEU A 131 -0.39 11.50 -1.78
C LEU A 131 0.74 11.67 -2.79
N LEU A 132 1.61 12.64 -2.56
CA LEU A 132 2.92 12.68 -3.22
C LEU A 132 3.92 11.84 -2.42
N ILE A 133 4.71 11.08 -3.16
CA ILE A 133 5.88 10.38 -2.64
C ILE A 133 7.07 11.25 -3.01
N LEU A 134 7.73 11.82 -2.01
CA LEU A 134 8.95 12.59 -2.20
C LEU A 134 10.16 11.71 -1.86
N ASP A 135 11.27 11.90 -2.56
CA ASP A 135 12.54 11.29 -2.22
C ASP A 135 13.15 11.90 -0.94
N ARG A 136 14.32 11.40 -0.55
CA ARG A 136 15.07 11.90 0.61
C ARG A 136 15.45 13.39 0.54
N MET A 137 15.46 14.00 -0.65
CA MET A 137 15.77 15.41 -0.89
C MET A 137 14.50 16.26 -1.01
N GLY A 138 13.32 15.67 -0.85
CA GLY A 138 12.03 16.34 -0.97
C GLY A 138 11.57 16.55 -2.41
N GLN A 139 12.23 15.92 -3.40
CA GLN A 139 11.81 15.97 -4.81
C GLN A 139 10.73 14.94 -5.08
N GLU A 140 9.80 15.21 -6.01
CA GLU A 140 8.75 14.24 -6.36
C GLU A 140 9.36 12.98 -6.97
N ALA A 141 9.27 11.88 -6.22
CA ALA A 141 9.64 10.54 -6.67
C ALA A 141 8.46 9.82 -7.34
N GLY A 142 7.23 10.17 -6.95
CA GLY A 142 6.03 9.53 -7.45
C GLY A 142 4.77 9.95 -6.72
N ARG A 143 3.71 9.16 -6.90
CA ARG A 143 2.37 9.41 -6.38
C ARG A 143 1.73 8.13 -5.88
N LEU A 144 0.86 8.27 -4.89
CA LEU A 144 0.08 7.19 -4.31
C LEU A 144 -1.36 7.62 -4.13
N ASP A 145 -2.25 7.01 -4.90
CA ASP A 145 -3.69 7.15 -4.72
C ASP A 145 -4.17 6.08 -3.73
N VAL A 146 -4.90 6.51 -2.70
CA VAL A 146 -5.57 5.62 -1.74
C VAL A 146 -7.06 5.61 -2.07
N VAL A 147 -7.51 4.53 -2.72
CA VAL A 147 -8.86 4.47 -3.30
C VAL A 147 -9.87 3.96 -2.28
N ARG A 148 -10.96 4.69 -2.08
CA ARG A 148 -11.99 4.42 -1.08
C ARG A 148 -13.29 3.91 -1.65
N THR A 149 -13.60 4.24 -2.89
CA THR A 149 -14.86 3.86 -3.55
C THR A 149 -14.61 3.36 -4.98
N ALA A 150 -15.64 2.77 -5.59
CA ALA A 150 -15.59 2.37 -6.99
C ALA A 150 -15.26 3.57 -7.91
N GLY A 151 -15.80 4.76 -7.61
CA GLY A 151 -15.57 5.99 -8.36
C GLY A 151 -14.10 6.41 -8.41
N GLY A 152 -13.36 6.18 -7.31
CA GLY A 152 -11.93 6.51 -7.24
C GLY A 152 -11.04 5.67 -8.17
N TRP A 153 -11.54 4.53 -8.68
CA TRP A 153 -10.84 3.77 -9.71
C TRP A 153 -11.07 4.34 -11.12
N THR A 154 -12.18 5.05 -11.32
CA THR A 154 -12.65 5.57 -12.62
C THR A 154 -12.36 7.07 -12.84
N LEU A 155 -12.07 7.83 -11.78
CA LEU A 155 -11.78 9.26 -11.89
C LEU A 155 -10.51 9.49 -12.72
N GLY A 156 -10.70 10.15 -13.86
CA GLY A 156 -9.70 10.37 -14.89
C GLY A 156 -8.62 11.37 -14.50
N ARG A 157 -7.39 10.86 -14.34
CA ARG A 157 -6.14 11.48 -14.83
C ARG A 157 -5.44 10.57 -15.85
N ILE A 158 -6.22 9.78 -16.59
CA ILE A 158 -5.77 9.09 -17.80
C ILE A 158 -5.97 10.08 -18.97
N ALA A 159 -5.17 11.13 -19.01
CA ALA A 159 -5.13 12.07 -20.12
C ALA A 159 -3.69 12.56 -20.32
N ASN A 160 -2.81 11.66 -20.76
CA ASN A 160 -1.89 11.86 -21.90
C ASN A 160 -0.67 10.93 -21.95
N GLU A 161 -0.47 10.00 -21.00
CA GLU A 161 0.64 9.04 -21.11
C GLU A 161 0.14 7.62 -20.82
N LEU A 162 -0.07 6.81 -21.86
CA LEU A 162 -0.39 5.37 -21.81
C LEU A 162 -1.88 5.01 -21.62
N TYR A 163 -2.76 5.47 -22.53
CA TYR A 163 -4.16 5.04 -22.60
C TYR A 163 -4.34 3.51 -22.77
N ASP A 164 -3.35 2.82 -23.35
CA ASP A 164 -3.48 1.42 -23.73
C ASP A 164 -3.26 0.40 -22.60
N GLN A 165 -3.03 0.84 -21.34
CA GLN A 165 -2.65 -0.06 -20.24
C GLN A 165 -3.59 -0.07 -19.01
N TYR A 166 -4.78 0.51 -19.05
CA TYR A 166 -5.52 0.82 -17.80
C TYR A 166 -6.84 0.09 -17.53
N ILE A 167 -7.28 -0.86 -18.35
CA ILE A 167 -8.55 -1.58 -18.09
C ILE A 167 -8.37 -3.08 -18.30
N TRP A 168 -7.72 -3.74 -17.35
CA TRP A 168 -7.47 -5.19 -17.43
C TRP A 168 -8.16 -6.01 -16.34
N TRP A 169 -8.93 -5.35 -15.47
CA TRP A 169 -9.72 -5.98 -14.42
C TRP A 169 -11.15 -5.42 -14.49
N ASP A 170 -12.01 -6.03 -15.31
CA ASP A 170 -13.40 -5.60 -15.56
C ASP A 170 -14.36 -5.79 -14.37
N ARG A 171 -13.87 -6.23 -13.22
CA ARG A 171 -14.71 -6.35 -12.04
C ARG A 171 -14.59 -5.08 -11.24
N ALA A 172 -15.49 -4.14 -11.55
CA ALA A 172 -15.98 -3.17 -10.58
C ALA A 172 -16.08 -3.88 -9.23
N GLY A 173 -15.15 -3.57 -8.32
CA GLY A 173 -15.08 -4.21 -7.02
C GLY A 173 -16.46 -4.10 -6.39
N GLN A 174 -17.05 -5.24 -6.03
CA GLN A 174 -18.28 -5.26 -5.23
C GLN A 174 -18.10 -4.23 -4.10
N PRO A 175 -19.09 -3.37 -3.81
CA PRO A 175 -18.98 -2.41 -2.73
C PRO A 175 -18.74 -3.18 -1.43
N LEU A 176 -17.48 -3.22 -1.01
CA LEU A 176 -17.07 -3.84 0.23
C LEU A 176 -17.30 -2.82 1.33
N PRO A 177 -17.77 -3.21 2.53
CA PRO A 177 -17.86 -2.33 3.69
C PRO A 177 -16.47 -2.06 4.29
N VAL A 178 -15.45 -1.88 3.45
CA VAL A 178 -14.09 -1.53 3.85
C VAL A 178 -13.87 -0.04 3.59
N PRO A 179 -13.17 0.66 4.48
CA PRO A 179 -12.93 2.09 4.29
C PRO A 179 -11.98 2.40 3.12
N ILE A 180 -11.22 1.41 2.64
CA ILE A 180 -10.22 1.53 1.57
C ILE A 180 -10.28 0.29 0.66
N LEU A 181 -10.54 0.49 -0.63
CA LEU A 181 -10.62 -0.56 -1.66
C LEU A 181 -9.26 -0.92 -2.26
N GLY A 182 -8.24 -0.09 -2.10
CA GLY A 182 -6.90 -0.37 -2.61
C GLY A 182 -6.02 0.86 -2.75
N THR A 183 -4.92 0.67 -3.48
CA THR A 183 -3.95 1.70 -3.82
C THR A 183 -3.56 1.64 -5.29
N ARG A 184 -3.17 2.79 -5.84
CA ARG A 184 -2.48 2.88 -7.13
C ARG A 184 -1.23 3.73 -6.94
N MET A 185 -0.07 3.17 -7.25
CA MET A 185 1.22 3.81 -7.01
C MET A 185 2.01 3.94 -8.30
N LEU A 186 2.42 5.16 -8.62
CA LEU A 186 3.31 5.46 -9.74
C LEU A 186 4.61 6.04 -9.21
N ILE A 187 5.73 5.41 -9.53
CA ILE A 187 7.08 5.88 -9.20
C ILE A 187 7.79 6.22 -10.51
N ARG A 188 8.49 7.35 -10.56
CA ARG A 188 9.14 7.88 -11.77
C ARG A 188 10.49 7.21 -12.10
N HIS A 189 10.87 6.18 -11.35
CA HIS A 189 12.11 5.42 -11.53
C HIS A 189 11.90 3.93 -11.22
N PRO A 190 12.85 3.06 -11.59
CA PRO A 190 12.83 1.66 -11.19
C PRO A 190 13.11 1.55 -9.69
N LEU A 191 12.26 0.81 -8.97
CA LEU A 191 12.43 0.61 -7.53
C LEU A 191 13.51 -0.43 -7.24
N ASP A 192 14.41 -0.10 -6.32
CA ASP A 192 15.26 -1.11 -5.71
C ASP A 192 14.43 -2.04 -4.79
N PRO A 193 14.96 -3.22 -4.39
CA PRO A 193 14.21 -4.15 -3.55
C PRO A 193 13.72 -3.53 -2.23
N VAL A 194 14.56 -2.75 -1.53
CA VAL A 194 14.23 -2.14 -0.24
C VAL A 194 13.17 -1.06 -0.41
N GLU A 195 13.29 -0.21 -1.42
CA GLU A 195 12.29 0.80 -1.74
C GLU A 195 10.93 0.15 -2.04
N ARG A 196 10.93 -0.93 -2.85
CA ARG A 196 9.73 -1.70 -3.16
C ARG A 196 9.09 -2.28 -1.91
N ASP A 197 9.87 -2.89 -1.03
CA ASP A 197 9.35 -3.45 0.23
C ASP A 197 8.73 -2.40 1.14
N VAL A 198 9.37 -1.22 1.21
CA VAL A 198 8.91 -0.09 2.01
C VAL A 198 7.61 0.48 1.48
N LEU A 199 7.52 0.66 0.16
CA LEU A 199 6.32 1.19 -0.50
C LEU A 199 5.14 0.23 -0.46
N LEU A 200 5.37 -1.07 -0.69
CA LEU A 200 4.32 -2.09 -0.51
C LEU A 200 3.93 -2.23 0.96
N GLY A 201 4.88 -2.12 1.88
CA GLY A 201 4.65 -2.04 3.31
C GLY A 201 3.74 -0.88 3.70
N ALA A 202 3.98 0.31 3.14
CA ALA A 202 3.12 1.48 3.31
C ALA A 202 1.70 1.23 2.79
N CYS A 203 1.56 0.66 1.60
CA CYS A 203 0.25 0.30 1.04
C CYS A 203 -0.51 -0.66 1.94
N VAL A 204 0.16 -1.69 2.50
CA VAL A 204 -0.44 -2.63 3.46
C VAL A 204 -0.84 -1.95 4.77
N ASP A 205 0.00 -1.08 5.30
CA ASP A 205 -0.27 -0.35 6.54
C ASP A 205 -1.47 0.60 6.40
N ILE A 206 -1.56 1.30 5.27
CA ILE A 206 -2.71 2.15 4.93
C ILE A 206 -3.97 1.30 4.80
N THR A 207 -3.93 0.25 3.98
CA THR A 207 -5.14 -0.49 3.56
C THR A 207 -5.62 -1.52 4.57
N LEU A 208 -4.71 -2.31 5.16
CA LEU A 208 -5.04 -3.38 6.11
C LEU A 208 -4.92 -2.88 7.56
N GLY A 209 -3.89 -2.06 7.82
CA GLY A 209 -3.68 -1.42 9.12
C GLY A 209 -4.61 -0.24 9.38
N LEU A 210 -5.31 0.26 8.35
CA LEU A 210 -6.20 1.42 8.39
C LEU A 210 -5.50 2.68 8.93
N ARG A 211 -4.25 2.86 8.54
CA ARG A 211 -3.39 3.91 9.09
C ARG A 211 -3.36 5.15 8.22
N PRO A 212 -3.75 6.32 8.75
CA PRO A 212 -3.59 7.57 8.03
C PRO A 212 -2.11 7.94 7.97
N TYR A 213 -1.62 8.25 6.77
CA TYR A 213 -0.23 8.67 6.54
C TYR A 213 -0.08 10.18 6.58
N THR A 214 -1.16 10.92 6.42
CA THR A 214 -1.19 12.36 6.54
C THR A 214 -2.40 12.80 7.34
N GLN A 215 -2.39 14.03 7.86
CA GLN A 215 -3.55 14.60 8.54
C GLN A 215 -4.79 14.66 7.62
N ALA A 216 -4.61 14.76 6.31
CA ALA A 216 -5.70 14.79 5.33
C ALA A 216 -6.50 13.48 5.27
N MET A 217 -5.95 12.38 5.77
CA MET A 217 -6.58 11.05 5.78
C MET A 217 -7.30 10.72 7.10
N ARG A 218 -7.30 11.63 8.08
CA ARG A 218 -7.92 11.43 9.40
C ARG A 218 -9.39 11.82 9.39
#